data_AF-W0EAU9-F1
#
_entry.id   AF-W0EAU9-F1
#
_cell.length_a   1.000
_cell.length_b   1.000
_cell.length_c   1.000
_cell.angle_alpha   90.00
_cell.angle_beta   90.00
_cell.angle_gamma   90.00
#
_symmetry.space_group_name_H-M   'P 1'
#
loop_
_entity.id
_entity.type
_entity.pdbx_description
1 polymer ?
#
loop_
_entity_poly.entity_id
_entity_poly.type
_entity_poly.pdbx_seq_one_letter_code
_entity_poly.pdbx_strand_id
1 'polypeptide(L)'
;MSYIDKARELGEALAQTPEVQALVAAEAAIRADQEANESFLQYQEKERQIVTTQMISKVVPEKESLALIDLKIRIMNKHPLIKTYFLQQQKFERVMAMVNLTITTTIHGMPSADQLPLPDELKNMAQKIFDSIGGGTPTKTMEIPKDFKLPAGMKLPSNFKLPGTPE
;
A
#
# COMPACT_ATOMS: atom_id res chain seq x y z
N MET A 1 27.36 5.57 11.70
CA MET A 1 26.40 4.56 11.20
C MET A 1 25.92 5.03 9.84
N SER A 2 25.99 4.18 8.81
CA SER A 2 25.43 4.49 7.50
C SER A 2 23.92 4.25 7.49
N TYR A 3 23.16 4.98 6.66
CA TYR A 3 21.73 4.72 6.45
C TYR A 3 21.49 3.28 5.93
N ILE A 4 22.47 2.71 5.21
CA ILE A 4 22.45 1.31 4.76
C ILE A 4 22.48 0.33 5.95
N ASP A 5 23.26 0.63 6.99
CA ASP A 5 23.35 -0.23 8.17
C ASP A 5 22.03 -0.22 8.94
N LYS A 6 21.36 0.94 9.02
CA LYS A 6 20.02 1.06 9.61
C LYS A 6 18.94 0.36 8.79
N ALA A 7 19.02 0.40 7.46
CA ALA A 7 18.12 -0.35 6.60
C ALA A 7 18.31 -1.87 6.78
N ARG A 8 19.55 -2.33 6.96
CA ARG A 8 19.85 -3.74 7.27
C ARG A 8 19.28 -4.15 8.63
N GLU A 9 19.51 -3.35 9.67
CA GLU A 9 18.97 -3.59 11.02
C GLU A 9 17.44 -3.68 11.01
N LEU A 10 16.78 -2.78 10.27
CA LEU A 10 15.33 -2.85 10.05
C LEU A 10 14.92 -4.13 9.32
N GLY A 11 15.64 -4.52 8.26
CA GLY A 11 15.39 -5.77 7.53
C GLY A 11 15.53 -7.02 8.40
N GLU A 12 16.56 -7.07 9.26
CA GLU A 12 16.77 -8.14 10.23
C GLU A 12 15.64 -8.20 11.27
N ALA A 13 15.20 -7.05 11.77
CA ALA A 13 14.06 -6.97 12.68
C ALA A 13 12.76 -7.43 12.00
N LEU A 14 12.52 -7.01 10.76
CA LEU A 14 11.36 -7.45 9.97
C LEU A 14 11.40 -8.96 9.71
N ALA A 15 12.57 -9.54 9.44
CA ALA A 15 12.72 -10.98 9.24
C ALA A 15 12.29 -11.81 10.47
N GLN A 16 12.36 -11.22 11.67
CA GLN A 16 11.92 -11.86 12.91
C GLN A 16 10.42 -11.70 13.19
N THR A 17 9.68 -10.92 12.39
CA THR A 17 8.24 -10.76 12.56
C THR A 17 7.47 -12.04 12.21
N PRO A 18 6.33 -12.29 12.89
CA PRO A 18 5.51 -13.46 12.60
C PRO A 18 4.97 -13.45 11.17
N GLU A 19 4.73 -12.28 10.57
CA GLU A 19 4.26 -12.16 9.19
C GLU A 19 5.31 -12.66 8.18
N VAL A 20 6.58 -12.28 8.35
CA VAL A 20 7.66 -12.74 7.46
C VAL A 20 7.94 -14.22 7.68
N GLN A 21 7.99 -14.69 8.94
CA GLN A 21 8.18 -16.10 9.24
C GLN A 21 7.05 -16.97 8.68
N ALA A 22 5.81 -16.52 8.79
CA ALA A 22 4.66 -17.22 8.23
C ALA A 22 4.68 -17.26 6.70
N LEU A 23 5.16 -16.20 6.04
CA LEU A 23 5.34 -16.17 4.59
C LEU A 23 6.41 -17.18 4.14
N VAL A 24 7.58 -17.18 4.79
CA VAL A 24 8.68 -18.11 4.49
C VAL A 24 8.23 -19.56 4.73
N ALA A 25 7.51 -19.83 5.82
CA ALA A 25 6.97 -21.15 6.11
C ALA A 25 5.93 -21.60 5.06
N ALA A 26 5.04 -20.70 4.62
CA ALA A 26 4.05 -21.00 3.59
C ALA A 26 4.72 -21.28 2.24
N GLU A 27 5.79 -20.56 1.89
CA GLU A 27 6.57 -20.81 0.67
C GLU A 27 7.29 -22.16 0.75
N ALA A 28 7.92 -22.49 1.88
CA ALA A 28 8.56 -23.79 2.10
C ALA A 28 7.54 -24.94 1.99
N ALA A 29 6.34 -24.76 2.52
CA ALA A 29 5.27 -25.73 2.43
C ALA A 29 4.80 -25.96 0.98
N ILE A 30 4.71 -24.91 0.16
CA ILE A 30 4.42 -25.05 -1.28
C ILE A 30 5.54 -25.82 -1.98
N ARG A 31 6.81 -25.49 -1.72
CA ARG A 31 7.95 -26.16 -2.35
C ARG A 31 8.06 -27.64 -1.98
N ALA A 32 7.60 -28.01 -0.80
CA ALA A 32 7.57 -29.41 -0.35
C ALA A 32 6.49 -30.26 -1.04
N ASP A 33 5.46 -29.63 -1.62
CA ASP A 33 4.39 -30.29 -2.36
C ASP A 33 4.62 -30.13 -3.87
N GLN A 34 4.85 -31.23 -4.58
CA GLN A 34 5.21 -31.19 -5.99
C GLN A 34 4.13 -30.55 -6.87
N GLU A 35 2.85 -30.85 -6.61
CA GLU A 35 1.74 -30.37 -7.45
C GLU A 35 1.44 -28.88 -7.21
N ALA A 36 1.53 -28.45 -5.94
CA ALA A 36 1.42 -27.05 -5.58
C ALA A 36 2.62 -26.24 -6.10
N ASN A 37 3.84 -26.77 -6.00
CA ASN A 37 5.04 -26.12 -6.50
C ASN A 37 4.98 -25.89 -8.02
N GLU A 38 4.59 -26.91 -8.80
CA GLU A 38 4.44 -26.77 -10.26
C GLU A 38 3.39 -25.71 -10.62
N SER A 39 2.24 -25.72 -9.95
CA SER A 39 1.18 -24.72 -10.16
C SER A 39 1.62 -23.31 -9.78
N PHE A 40 2.41 -23.19 -8.71
CA PHE A 40 2.92 -21.92 -8.22
C PHE A 40 4.02 -21.34 -9.13
N LEU A 41 4.90 -22.20 -9.69
CA LEU A 41 5.90 -21.80 -10.69
C LEU A 41 5.25 -21.25 -11.95
N GLN A 42 4.16 -21.87 -12.43
CA GLN A 42 3.42 -21.35 -13.59
C GLN A 42 2.85 -19.95 -13.33
N TYR A 43 2.37 -19.71 -12.11
CA TYR A 43 1.92 -18.38 -11.69
C TYR A 43 3.07 -17.36 -11.67
N GLN A 44 4.19 -17.69 -11.03
CA GLN A 44 5.36 -16.80 -10.97
C GLN A 44 5.92 -16.45 -12.35
N GLU A 45 5.98 -17.44 -13.25
CA GLU A 45 6.43 -17.21 -14.63
C GLU A 45 5.54 -16.20 -15.35
N LYS A 46 4.22 -16.37 -15.22
CA LYS A 46 3.25 -15.47 -15.85
C LYS A 46 3.30 -14.06 -15.27
N GLU A 47 3.45 -13.94 -13.95
CA GLU A 47 3.64 -12.67 -13.27
C GLU A 47 4.91 -11.96 -13.77
N ARG A 48 6.04 -12.67 -13.87
CA ARG A 48 7.29 -12.13 -14.40
C ARG A 48 7.16 -11.65 -15.85
N GLN A 49 6.45 -12.40 -16.69
CA GLN A 49 6.21 -12.02 -18.08
C GLN A 49 5.38 -10.74 -18.18
N ILE A 50 4.36 -10.58 -17.34
CA ILE A 50 3.53 -9.38 -17.29
C ILE A 50 4.36 -8.17 -16.85
N VAL A 51 5.17 -8.29 -15.79
CA VAL A 51 6.05 -7.22 -15.32
C VAL A 51 7.08 -6.84 -16.40
N THR A 52 7.67 -7.85 -17.07
CA THR A 52 8.62 -7.62 -18.17
C THR A 52 7.95 -6.89 -19.33
N THR A 53 6.74 -7.31 -19.69
CA THR A 53 5.93 -6.65 -20.72
C THR A 53 5.65 -5.20 -20.32
N GLN A 54 5.23 -4.94 -19.09
CA GLN A 54 5.00 -3.59 -18.56
C GLN A 54 6.25 -2.71 -18.67
N MET A 55 7.43 -3.25 -18.35
CA MET A 55 8.69 -2.50 -18.45
C MET A 55 9.02 -2.11 -19.90
N ILE A 56 8.71 -2.97 -20.87
CA ILE A 56 9.02 -2.76 -22.29
C ILE A 56 7.96 -1.88 -22.98
N SER A 57 6.68 -2.23 -22.85
CA SER A 57 5.57 -1.59 -23.57
C SER A 57 4.97 -0.39 -22.81
N LYS A 58 5.32 -0.19 -21.54
CA LYS A 58 4.68 0.75 -20.58
C LYS A 58 3.19 0.51 -20.34
N VAL A 59 2.60 -0.53 -20.94
CA VAL A 59 1.17 -0.85 -20.84
C VAL A 59 1.00 -2.36 -20.73
N VAL A 60 0.37 -2.82 -19.65
CA VAL A 60 -0.03 -4.22 -19.52
C VAL A 60 -1.33 -4.44 -20.30
N PRO A 61 -1.37 -5.40 -21.26
CA PRO A 61 -2.61 -5.74 -21.93
C PRO A 61 -3.63 -6.29 -20.92
N GLU A 62 -4.87 -5.78 -20.96
CA GLU A 62 -5.95 -6.17 -20.04
C GLU A 62 -6.20 -7.68 -20.03
N LYS A 63 -6.10 -8.33 -21.20
CA LYS A 63 -6.19 -9.78 -21.35
C LYS A 63 -5.18 -10.54 -20.50
N GLU A 64 -3.94 -10.05 -20.42
CA GLU A 64 -2.88 -10.70 -19.64
C GLU A 64 -3.12 -10.50 -18.14
N SER A 65 -3.56 -9.32 -17.72
CA SER A 65 -3.95 -9.04 -16.33
C SER A 65 -5.09 -9.96 -15.87
N LEU A 66 -6.16 -10.08 -16.66
CA LEU A 66 -7.28 -10.97 -16.35
C LEU A 66 -6.82 -12.44 -16.27
N ALA A 67 -5.98 -12.87 -17.21
CA ALA A 67 -5.51 -14.24 -17.23
C ALA A 67 -4.53 -14.58 -16.09
N LEU A 68 -3.92 -13.59 -15.43
CA LEU A 68 -3.17 -13.77 -14.19
C LEU A 68 -4.10 -13.90 -12.98
N ILE A 69 -5.16 -13.06 -12.91
CA ILE A 69 -6.17 -13.12 -11.86
C ILE A 69 -6.88 -14.47 -11.87
N ASP A 70 -7.32 -14.93 -13.04
CA ASP A 70 -7.97 -16.24 -13.20
C ASP A 70 -7.05 -17.39 -12.78
N LEU A 71 -5.77 -17.31 -13.15
CA LEU A 71 -4.77 -18.31 -12.77
C LEU A 71 -4.60 -18.33 -11.25
N LYS A 72 -4.48 -17.16 -10.61
CA LYS A 72 -4.39 -17.01 -9.15
C LYS A 72 -5.58 -17.63 -8.44
N ILE A 73 -6.80 -17.35 -8.90
CA ILE A 73 -8.03 -17.92 -8.32
C ILE A 73 -8.04 -19.45 -8.47
N ARG A 74 -7.66 -19.96 -9.65
CA ARG A 74 -7.64 -21.41 -9.92
C ARG A 74 -6.67 -22.13 -8.99
N ILE A 75 -5.44 -21.66 -8.87
CA ILE A 75 -4.43 -22.30 -8.01
C ILE A 75 -4.78 -22.16 -6.52
N MET A 76 -5.40 -21.06 -6.10
CA MET A 76 -5.89 -20.88 -4.73
C MET A 76 -7.02 -21.85 -4.37
N ASN A 77 -7.94 -22.11 -5.30
CA ASN A 77 -9.04 -23.03 -5.07
C ASN A 77 -8.59 -24.49 -5.09
N LYS A 78 -7.58 -24.81 -5.90
CA LYS A 78 -7.06 -26.17 -6.03
C LYS A 78 -6.08 -26.54 -4.91
N HIS A 79 -5.24 -25.60 -4.46
CA HIS A 79 -4.19 -25.87 -3.48
C HIS A 79 -4.34 -24.97 -2.23
N PRO A 80 -4.76 -25.53 -1.08
CA PRO A 80 -4.88 -24.79 0.18
C PRO A 80 -3.57 -24.14 0.65
N LEU A 81 -2.42 -24.76 0.33
CA LEU A 81 -1.09 -24.23 0.62
C LEU A 81 -0.84 -22.91 -0.10
N ILE A 82 -1.19 -22.85 -1.39
CA ILE A 82 -1.08 -21.63 -2.21
C ILE A 82 -2.00 -20.53 -1.70
N LYS A 83 -3.24 -20.88 -1.32
CA LYS A 83 -4.16 -19.94 -0.67
C LYS A 83 -3.56 -19.36 0.61
N THR A 84 -2.95 -20.20 1.44
CA THR A 84 -2.32 -19.77 2.68
C THR A 84 -1.16 -18.82 2.41
N TYR A 85 -0.31 -19.13 1.44
CA TYR A 85 0.77 -18.24 1.02
C TYR A 85 0.26 -16.86 0.62
N PHE A 86 -0.76 -16.77 -0.24
CA PHE A 86 -1.29 -15.46 -0.65
C PHE A 86 -1.89 -14.66 0.51
N LEU A 87 -2.49 -15.32 1.50
CA LEU A 87 -2.97 -14.65 2.70
C LEU A 87 -1.82 -14.12 3.55
N GLN A 88 -0.71 -14.86 3.69
CA GLN A 88 0.47 -14.36 4.42
C GLN A 88 1.20 -13.27 3.62
N GLN A 89 1.25 -13.39 2.30
CA GLN A 89 1.82 -12.39 1.41
C GLN A 89 1.10 -11.05 1.58
N GLN A 90 -0.23 -11.04 1.62
CA GLN A 90 -1.01 -9.81 1.85
C GLN A 90 -0.68 -9.16 3.21
N LYS A 91 -0.48 -9.95 4.27
CA LYS A 91 -0.09 -9.42 5.58
C LYS A 91 1.32 -8.83 5.56
N PHE A 92 2.26 -9.52 4.91
CA PHE A 92 3.61 -9.01 4.72
C PHE A 92 3.62 -7.70 3.93
N GLU A 93 2.89 -7.63 2.82
CA GLU A 93 2.75 -6.41 2.01
C GLU A 93 2.18 -5.24 2.84
N ARG A 94 1.23 -5.51 3.73
CA ARG A 94 0.71 -4.51 4.66
C ARG A 94 1.77 -3.99 5.63
N VAL A 95 2.59 -4.88 6.20
CA VAL A 95 3.72 -4.50 7.07
C VAL A 95 4.71 -3.63 6.30
N MET A 96 5.09 -4.03 5.09
CA MET A 96 6.01 -3.26 4.24
C MET A 96 5.43 -1.91 3.84
N ALA A 97 4.13 -1.83 3.54
CA ALA A 97 3.44 -0.57 3.27
C ALA A 97 3.48 0.36 4.49
N MET A 98 3.27 -0.17 5.70
CA MET A 98 3.39 0.61 6.93
C MET A 98 4.82 1.09 7.17
N VAL A 99 5.82 0.24 6.96
CA VAL A 99 7.24 0.60 7.08
C VAL A 99 7.59 1.72 6.11
N ASN A 100 7.25 1.58 4.84
CA ASN A 100 7.48 2.59 3.82
C ASN A 100 6.77 3.91 4.16
N LEU A 101 5.53 3.81 4.66
CA LEU A 101 4.78 4.97 5.13
C LEU A 101 5.51 5.67 6.28
N THR A 102 5.93 4.94 7.31
CA THR A 102 6.67 5.49 8.46
C THR A 102 7.99 6.15 8.04
N ILE A 103 8.74 5.53 7.14
CA ILE A 103 9.99 6.11 6.61
C ILE A 103 9.67 7.41 5.87
N THR A 104 8.69 7.37 4.96
CA THR A 104 8.29 8.54 4.16
C THR A 104 7.79 9.68 5.04
N THR A 105 6.97 9.38 6.05
CA THR A 105 6.44 10.38 6.99
C THR A 105 7.54 10.98 7.86
N THR A 106 8.56 10.18 8.21
CA THR A 106 9.71 10.67 8.99
C THR A 106 10.60 11.59 8.16
N ILE A 107 10.77 11.32 6.86
CA ILE A 107 11.60 12.13 5.96
C ILE A 107 10.90 13.43 5.56
N HIS A 108 9.62 13.37 5.19
CA HIS A 108 8.90 14.47 4.56
C HIS A 108 7.85 15.14 5.48
N GLY A 109 7.66 14.64 6.71
CA GLY A 109 6.46 14.93 7.50
C GLY A 109 5.27 14.09 7.03
N MET A 110 4.13 14.14 7.72
CA MET A 110 2.93 13.39 7.30
C MET A 110 2.54 13.77 5.86
N PRO A 111 2.69 12.87 4.86
CA PRO A 111 2.19 13.13 3.53
C PRO A 111 0.67 13.18 3.61
N SER A 112 0.05 14.17 2.95
CA SER A 112 -1.40 14.19 2.78
C SER A 112 -1.85 12.86 2.16
N ALA A 113 -3.04 12.36 2.50
CA ALA A 113 -3.57 11.08 1.98
C ALA A 113 -3.55 10.97 0.44
N ASP A 114 -3.50 12.12 -0.25
CA ASP A 114 -3.39 12.27 -1.71
C ASP A 114 -2.00 11.94 -2.28
N GLN A 115 -0.95 11.93 -1.45
CA GLN A 115 0.44 11.73 -1.87
C GLN A 115 0.93 10.29 -1.65
N LEU A 116 0.11 9.42 -1.07
CA LEU A 116 0.46 8.03 -0.86
C LEU A 116 0.08 7.20 -2.10
N PRO A 117 0.99 6.34 -2.61
CA PRO A 117 0.67 5.37 -3.66
C PRO A 117 -0.10 4.18 -3.05
N LEU A 118 -1.21 4.48 -2.37
CA LEU A 118 -2.11 3.48 -1.82
C LEU A 118 -3.32 3.34 -2.76
N PRO A 119 -3.79 2.10 -3.01
CA PRO A 119 -5.10 1.86 -3.58
C PRO A 119 -6.17 2.67 -2.83
N ASP A 120 -7.14 3.25 -3.54
CA ASP A 120 -8.15 4.13 -2.92
C ASP A 120 -8.90 3.47 -1.75
N GLU A 121 -9.02 2.15 -1.78
CA GLU A 121 -9.61 1.32 -0.72
C GLU A 121 -8.83 1.38 0.60
N LEU A 122 -7.50 1.52 0.53
CA LEU A 122 -6.62 1.57 1.71
C LEU A 122 -6.43 2.98 2.25
N LYS A 123 -6.78 4.03 1.49
CA LYS A 123 -6.70 5.44 1.95
C LYS A 123 -7.57 5.69 3.18
N ASN A 124 -8.78 5.16 3.19
CA ASN A 124 -9.71 5.28 4.32
C ASN A 124 -9.17 4.58 5.58
N MET A 125 -8.41 3.51 5.41
CA MET A 125 -7.80 2.77 6.51
C MET A 125 -6.54 3.47 7.02
N ALA A 126 -5.74 4.04 6.12
CA ALA A 126 -4.60 4.88 6.46
C ALA A 126 -5.07 6.09 7.30
N GLN A 127 -6.13 6.79 6.86
CA GLN A 127 -6.73 7.92 7.59
C GLN A 127 -7.08 7.56 9.05
N LYS A 128 -7.75 6.41 9.26
CA LYS A 128 -8.10 5.93 10.61
C LYS A 128 -6.88 5.54 11.47
N ILE A 129 -5.80 5.08 10.84
CA ILE A 129 -4.55 4.77 11.53
C ILE A 129 -3.81 6.07 11.89
N PHE A 130 -3.84 7.09 11.01
CA PHE A 130 -3.31 8.42 11.31
C PHE A 130 -4.02 9.06 12.51
N ASP A 131 -5.35 8.99 12.56
CA ASP A 131 -6.15 9.56 13.65
C ASP A 131 -5.92 8.84 14.99
N SER A 132 -5.47 7.57 14.97
CA SER A 132 -5.24 6.78 16.19
C SER A 132 -3.80 6.81 16.70
N ILE A 133 -2.81 7.11 15.84
CA ILE A 133 -1.39 7.21 16.23
C ILE A 133 -1.02 8.66 16.61
N GLY A 134 -1.64 9.66 15.98
CA GLY A 134 -1.44 11.06 16.31
C GLY A 134 -2.33 11.50 17.48
N GLY A 135 -1.84 11.41 18.70
CA GLY A 135 -2.40 12.12 19.87
C GLY A 135 -2.29 13.66 19.76
N GLY A 136 -2.51 14.23 18.58
CA GLY A 136 -2.37 15.64 18.26
C GLY A 136 -3.56 16.12 17.46
N THR A 137 -4.45 16.83 18.16
CA THR A 137 -5.49 17.78 17.71
C THR A 137 -5.97 17.68 16.26
N PRO A 138 -7.30 17.59 16.02
CA PRO A 138 -7.84 17.77 14.69
C PRO A 138 -7.30 19.09 14.14
N THR A 139 -6.81 19.08 12.91
CA THR A 139 -6.49 20.30 12.17
C THR A 139 -7.65 21.25 12.37
N LYS A 140 -7.43 22.27 13.21
CA LYS A 140 -8.32 23.42 13.29
C LYS A 140 -8.54 23.83 11.85
N THR A 141 -9.78 23.73 11.38
CA THR A 141 -10.28 24.59 10.31
C THR A 141 -9.68 25.95 10.58
N MET A 142 -8.80 26.43 9.69
CA MET A 142 -8.23 27.77 9.83
C MET A 142 -9.41 28.73 9.80
N GLU A 143 -9.84 29.18 10.99
CA GLU A 143 -10.86 30.20 11.13
C GLU A 143 -10.25 31.49 10.63
N ILE A 144 -10.70 31.93 9.46
CA ILE A 144 -10.35 33.24 8.92
C ILE A 144 -10.85 34.29 9.94
N PRO A 145 -9.98 35.21 10.41
CA PRO A 145 -10.40 36.29 11.29
C PRO A 145 -11.54 37.08 10.66
N LYS A 146 -12.55 37.46 11.46
CA LYS A 146 -13.75 38.17 10.98
C LYS A 146 -13.46 39.47 10.21
N ASP A 147 -12.27 40.03 10.37
CA ASP A 147 -11.82 41.27 9.73
C ASP A 147 -10.99 41.05 8.45
N PHE A 148 -10.85 39.81 7.97
CA PHE A 148 -10.12 39.53 6.74
C PHE A 148 -10.93 39.97 5.50
N LYS A 149 -10.49 41.06 4.85
CA LYS A 149 -11.05 41.52 3.57
C LYS A 149 -10.20 40.97 2.42
N LEU A 150 -10.85 40.30 1.46
CA LEU A 150 -10.18 39.88 0.23
C LEU A 150 -9.74 41.09 -0.60
N PRO A 151 -8.52 41.10 -1.14
CA PRO A 151 -8.07 42.14 -2.06
C PRO A 151 -8.88 42.12 -3.36
N ALA A 152 -9.09 43.30 -3.96
CA ALA A 152 -9.92 43.47 -5.15
C ALA A 152 -9.39 42.63 -6.32
N GLY A 153 -10.25 41.79 -6.91
CA GLY A 153 -9.95 40.94 -8.06
C GLY A 153 -9.71 39.46 -7.76
N MET A 154 -9.67 39.05 -6.48
CA MET A 154 -9.48 37.65 -6.10
C MET A 154 -10.84 36.93 -5.90
N LYS A 155 -11.13 35.93 -6.74
CA LYS A 155 -12.33 35.08 -6.60
C LYS A 155 -12.00 33.86 -5.74
N LEU A 156 -12.84 33.57 -4.75
CA LEU A 156 -12.74 32.34 -3.97
C LEU A 156 -13.17 31.13 -4.83
N PRO A 157 -12.51 29.96 -4.68
CA PRO A 157 -12.98 28.73 -5.31
C PRO A 157 -14.36 28.34 -4.75
N SER A 158 -15.19 27.74 -5.60
CA SER A 158 -16.63 27.45 -5.35
C SER A 158 -16.92 26.64 -4.09
N ASN A 159 -15.91 25.96 -3.55
CA ASN A 159 -16.02 25.08 -2.38
C ASN A 159 -15.65 25.79 -1.07
N PHE A 160 -15.36 27.10 -1.09
CA PHE A 160 -14.94 27.88 0.07
C PHE A 160 -16.06 28.83 0.53
N LYS A 161 -16.60 28.59 1.74
CA LYS A 161 -17.62 29.46 2.37
C LYS A 161 -16.98 30.37 3.41
N LEU A 162 -17.32 31.66 3.37
CA LEU A 162 -16.93 32.61 4.40
C LEU A 162 -17.90 32.49 5.59
N PRO A 163 -17.42 32.59 6.84
CA PRO A 163 -18.30 32.58 8.00
C PRO A 163 -19.13 33.87 8.06
N GLY A 164 -20.46 33.74 7.99
CA GLY A 164 -21.41 34.85 8.17
C GLY A 164 -22.20 35.30 6.93
N THR A 165 -22.11 34.60 5.79
CA THR A 165 -23.01 34.85 4.65
C THR A 165 -24.32 34.06 4.81
N PRO A 166 -25.51 34.70 4.84
CA PRO A 166 -26.77 33.98 4.75
C PRO A 166 -26.95 33.37 3.36
N GLU A 167 -27.71 32.27 3.29
CA GLU A 167 -28.00 31.48 2.08
C GLU A 167 -28.58 32.29 0.91
#